data_AF-A0AAW2PYY6-F1
#
_entry.id   AF-A0AAW2PYY6-F1
#
_cell.length_a   1.000
_cell.length_b   1.000
_cell.length_c   1.000
_cell.angle_alpha   90.00
_cell.angle_beta   90.00
_cell.angle_gamma   90.00
#
_symmetry.space_group_name_H-M   'P 1'
#
loop_
_entity.id
_entity.type
_entity.pdbx_description
1 polymer ?
#
loop_
_entity_poly.entity_id
_entity_poly.type
_entity_poly.pdbx_seq_one_letter_code
_entity_poly.pdbx_strand_id
1 'polypeptide(L)'
;MELQKRMRIYELGSLPPFLLVFAGNIAGVDHRWNQHGLGGDNFRGLCRDLHPGPVSLLHWSGKGKPWARLDASRPCPLDALWAPYDLLKPPYSFDS
;
A
#
# COMPACT_ATOMS: atom_id res chain seq x y z
N MET A 1 -19.57 -9.67 12.11
CA MET A 1 -18.15 -10.09 12.25
C MET A 1 -17.75 -10.37 13.72
N GLU A 2 -18.65 -10.84 14.59
CA GLU A 2 -18.33 -11.10 16.01
C GLU A 2 -17.44 -12.34 16.22
N LEU A 3 -17.61 -13.38 15.39
CA LEU A 3 -16.83 -14.62 15.50
C LEU A 3 -15.32 -14.38 15.25
N GLN A 4 -14.98 -13.52 14.28
CA GLN A 4 -13.58 -13.18 13.98
C GLN A 4 -12.91 -12.36 15.10
N LYS A 5 -13.69 -11.62 15.90
CA LYS A 5 -13.16 -10.89 17.07
C LYS A 5 -12.75 -11.85 18.21
N ARG A 6 -13.35 -13.04 18.27
CA ARG A 6 -13.04 -14.08 19.27
C ARG A 6 -12.01 -15.10 18.77
N MET A 7 -12.06 -15.47 17.49
CA MET A 7 -11.12 -16.38 16.82
C MET A 7 -10.64 -15.76 15.51
N ARG A 8 -9.37 -15.36 15.43
CA ARG A 8 -8.79 -14.91 14.16
C ARG A 8 -8.52 -16.12 13.27
N ILE A 9 -9.33 -16.27 12.23
CA ILE A 9 -9.11 -17.26 11.18
C ILE A 9 -8.13 -16.78 10.08
N TYR A 10 -7.71 -15.52 10.13
CA TYR A 10 -6.69 -14.93 9.25
C TYR A 10 -6.10 -13.63 9.84
N GLU A 11 -4.91 -13.23 9.39
CA GLU A 11 -4.16 -12.07 9.91
C GLU A 11 -4.12 -10.85 8.98
N LEU A 12 -4.54 -10.98 7.72
CA LEU A 12 -4.42 -9.93 6.69
C LEU A 12 -5.62 -8.95 6.67
N GLY A 13 -6.25 -8.72 7.83
CA GLY A 13 -7.39 -7.82 7.96
C GLY A 13 -8.58 -8.23 7.08
N SER A 14 -9.07 -7.30 6.26
CA SER A 14 -10.23 -7.53 5.40
C SER A 14 -9.91 -8.28 4.10
N LEU A 15 -8.64 -8.36 3.68
CA LEU A 15 -8.29 -8.94 2.38
C LEU A 15 -8.79 -10.40 2.21
N PRO A 16 -8.56 -11.32 3.17
CA PRO A 16 -9.06 -12.69 3.04
C PRO A 16 -10.59 -12.80 2.93
N PRO A 17 -11.42 -12.13 3.75
CA PRO A 17 -12.86 -12.18 3.59
C PRO A 17 -13.33 -11.55 2.27
N PHE A 18 -12.68 -10.49 1.76
CA PHE A 18 -12.98 -9.98 0.43
C PHE A 18 -12.74 -11.02 -0.67
N LEU A 19 -11.59 -11.71 -0.64
CA LEU A 19 -11.28 -12.75 -1.63
C LEU A 19 -12.23 -13.94 -1.55
N LEU A 20 -12.69 -14.31 -0.34
CA LEU A 20 -13.67 -15.38 -0.16
C LEU A 20 -15.05 -15.03 -0.70
N VAL A 21 -15.54 -13.81 -0.39
CA VAL A 21 -16.87 -13.36 -0.84
C VAL A 21 -16.94 -13.22 -2.35
N PHE A 22 -15.87 -12.71 -2.97
CA PHE A 22 -15.82 -12.48 -4.42
C PHE A 22 -15.09 -13.59 -5.19
N ALA A 23 -14.87 -14.75 -4.59
CA ALA A 23 -14.18 -15.87 -5.25
C ALA A 23 -14.89 -16.24 -6.56
N GLY A 24 -14.13 -16.33 -7.66
CA GLY A 24 -14.65 -16.58 -9.00
C GLY A 24 -15.29 -15.36 -9.70
N ASN A 25 -15.49 -14.24 -8.99
CA ASN A 25 -16.09 -12.99 -9.49
C ASN A 25 -15.11 -11.81 -9.45
N ILE A 26 -13.81 -12.09 -9.48
CA ILE A 26 -12.73 -11.10 -9.55
C ILE A 26 -11.89 -11.31 -10.80
N ALA A 27 -11.39 -10.23 -11.39
CA ALA A 27 -10.44 -10.26 -12.48
C ALA A 27 -9.08 -9.72 -12.02
N GLY A 28 -8.00 -10.29 -12.55
CA GLY A 28 -6.66 -9.76 -12.35
C GLY A 28 -6.51 -8.40 -13.04
N VAL A 29 -5.74 -7.52 -12.41
CA VAL A 29 -5.32 -6.25 -13.00
C VAL A 29 -3.81 -6.27 -13.23
N ASP A 30 -3.35 -5.54 -14.25
CA ASP A 30 -1.91 -5.41 -14.51
C ASP A 30 -1.18 -4.84 -13.30
N HIS A 31 0.04 -5.33 -13.06
CA HIS A 31 0.82 -4.96 -11.89
C HIS A 31 1.16 -3.46 -11.81
N ARG A 32 1.15 -2.74 -12.94
CA ARG A 32 1.31 -1.27 -12.97
C ARG A 32 0.29 -0.53 -12.11
N TRP A 33 -0.87 -1.15 -11.88
CA TRP A 33 -1.97 -0.59 -11.10
C TRP A 33 -1.89 -0.90 -9.60
N ASN A 34 -0.88 -1.65 -9.15
CA ASN A 34 -0.69 -1.96 -7.73
C ASN A 34 0.76 -2.37 -7.44
N GLN A 35 1.72 -1.45 -7.60
CA GLN A 35 3.12 -1.69 -7.17
C GLN A 35 3.20 -1.71 -5.65
N HIS A 36 2.98 -2.87 -5.05
CA HIS A 36 2.81 -3.04 -3.62
C HIS A 36 4.10 -3.42 -2.90
N GLY A 37 4.07 -3.42 -1.57
CA GLY A 37 5.18 -3.82 -0.72
C GLY A 37 6.23 -2.73 -0.52
N LEU A 38 5.97 -1.50 -0.99
CA LEU A 38 6.89 -0.37 -0.84
C LEU A 38 7.02 0.11 0.61
N GLY A 39 6.18 -0.41 1.51
CA GLY A 39 6.35 -0.22 2.95
C GLY A 39 7.50 -1.03 3.55
N GLY A 40 8.22 -1.80 2.73
CA GLY A 40 9.36 -2.60 3.14
C GLY A 40 8.97 -3.94 3.74
N ASP A 41 9.97 -4.75 4.08
CA ASP A 41 9.70 -6.00 4.77
C ASP A 41 9.31 -5.74 6.25
N ASN A 42 8.37 -6.54 6.76
CA ASN A 42 7.82 -6.33 8.10
C ASN A 42 8.74 -6.81 9.25
N PHE A 43 9.91 -7.37 8.93
CA PHE A 43 10.81 -7.98 9.91
C PHE A 43 12.04 -7.09 10.18
N ARG A 44 12.77 -6.72 9.12
CA ARG A 44 13.98 -5.89 9.15
C ARG A 44 13.72 -4.45 8.70
N GLY A 45 12.58 -4.17 8.07
CA GLY A 45 12.26 -2.85 7.55
C GLY A 45 13.11 -2.44 6.34
N LEU A 46 13.63 -3.40 5.58
CA LEU A 46 14.42 -3.15 4.38
C LEU A 46 13.53 -2.54 3.28
N CYS A 47 14.12 -1.60 2.56
CA CYS A 47 13.53 -1.03 1.36
C CYS A 47 13.37 -2.09 0.28
N ARG A 48 12.36 -1.92 -0.56
CA ARG A 48 12.11 -2.78 -1.73
C ARG A 48 12.12 -1.93 -2.99
N ASP A 49 12.68 -2.50 -4.04
CA ASP A 49 12.64 -1.92 -5.37
C ASP A 49 11.27 -2.13 -6.03
N LEU A 50 11.03 -1.39 -7.12
CA LEU A 50 9.86 -1.57 -7.96
C LEU A 50 9.95 -2.91 -8.71
N HIS A 51 8.80 -3.52 -8.97
CA HIS A 51 8.76 -4.65 -9.89
C HIS A 51 9.03 -4.17 -11.32
N PRO A 52 9.60 -5.03 -12.19
CA PRO A 52 9.87 -4.66 -13.58
C PRO A 52 8.60 -4.25 -14.34
N GLY A 53 8.74 -3.30 -15.25
CA GLY A 53 7.66 -2.85 -16.14
C GLY A 53 7.17 -1.42 -15.87
N PRO A 54 6.16 -0.96 -16.62
CA PRO A 54 5.57 0.36 -16.40
C PRO A 54 4.87 0.44 -15.04
N VAL A 55 4.87 1.64 -14.45
CA VAL A 55 4.24 1.91 -13.16
C VAL A 55 3.22 3.03 -13.30
N SER A 56 2.06 2.87 -12.66
CA SER A 56 1.00 3.89 -12.66
C SER A 56 0.44 4.15 -11.27
N LEU A 57 0.49 3.16 -10.37
CA LEU A 57 0.09 3.31 -8.98
C LEU A 57 1.12 2.64 -8.06
N LEU A 58 1.63 3.43 -7.11
CA LEU A 58 2.55 3.02 -6.05
C LEU A 58 1.78 2.73 -4.77
N HIS A 59 2.09 1.62 -4.10
CA HIS A 59 1.39 1.17 -2.90
C HIS A 59 2.37 0.80 -1.77
N TRP A 60 2.49 1.70 -0.79
CA TRP A 60 3.23 1.49 0.46
C TRP A 60 2.48 0.58 1.44
N SER A 61 2.20 -0.66 1.02
CA SER A 61 1.68 -1.70 1.91
C SER A 61 2.76 -2.18 2.89
N GLY A 62 2.34 -2.59 4.09
CA GLY A 62 3.25 -2.90 5.20
C GLY A 62 3.34 -1.79 6.25
N LYS A 63 4.31 -1.91 7.16
CA LYS A 63 4.46 -1.02 8.33
C LYS A 63 5.20 0.29 8.03
N GLY A 64 6.15 0.28 7.10
CA GLY A 64 6.94 1.48 6.81
C GLY A 64 6.17 2.45 5.91
N LYS A 65 5.57 3.48 6.51
CA LYS A 65 4.88 4.53 5.74
C LYS A 65 5.87 5.60 5.29
N PRO A 66 5.72 6.17 4.08
CA PRO A 66 6.71 7.10 3.53
C PRO A 66 6.85 8.35 4.40
N TRP A 67 5.76 8.98 4.83
CA TRP A 67 5.79 10.12 5.75
C TRP A 67 6.55 9.81 7.04
N ALA A 68 6.24 8.68 7.69
CA ALA A 68 6.88 8.31 8.95
C ALA A 68 8.40 8.07 8.80
N ARG A 69 8.85 7.55 7.66
CA ARG A 69 10.28 7.34 7.38
C ARG A 69 11.00 8.64 7.03
N LEU A 70 10.34 9.53 6.30
CA LEU A 70 10.84 10.87 6.00
C LEU A 70 11.01 11.68 7.29
N ASP A 71 10.00 11.71 8.15
CA ASP A 71 10.05 12.38 9.46
C ASP A 71 11.17 11.83 10.35
N ALA A 72 11.37 10.50 10.31
CA ALA A 72 12.43 9.83 11.06
C ALA A 72 13.84 10.00 10.44
N SER A 73 13.97 10.75 9.33
CA SER A 73 15.24 10.90 8.58
C SER A 73 15.87 9.56 8.18
N ARG A 74 15.04 8.55 7.89
CA ARG A 74 15.45 7.21 7.43
C ARG A 74 14.62 6.77 6.22
N PRO A 75 14.61 7.56 5.12
CA PRO A 75 13.77 7.25 3.97
C PRO A 75 14.31 6.05 3.18
N CYS A 76 13.40 5.32 2.55
CA CYS A 76 13.73 4.51 1.39
C CYS A 76 13.84 5.40 0.14
N PRO A 77 14.65 5.03 -0.87
CA PRO A 77 14.79 5.84 -2.09
C PRO A 77 13.44 6.23 -2.73
N LEU A 78 12.48 5.30 -2.74
CA LEU A 78 11.15 5.54 -3.32
C LEU A 78 10.28 6.51 -2.51
N ASP A 79 10.55 6.76 -1.23
CA ASP A 79 9.74 7.67 -0.40
C ASP A 79 9.84 9.11 -0.90
N ALA A 80 10.96 9.48 -1.53
CA ALA A 80 11.12 10.78 -2.16
C ALA A 80 10.14 11.02 -3.32
N LEU A 81 9.59 9.96 -3.95
CA LEU A 81 8.54 10.11 -4.96
C LEU A 81 7.19 10.47 -4.34
N TRP A 82 6.96 10.10 -3.08
CA TRP A 82 5.73 10.44 -2.36
C TRP A 82 5.78 11.87 -1.80
N ALA A 83 6.96 12.32 -1.33
CA ALA A 83 7.12 13.59 -0.61
C ALA A 83 6.52 14.83 -1.31
N PRO A 84 6.62 15.04 -2.64
CA PRO A 84 6.03 16.20 -3.30
C PRO A 84 4.49 16.23 -3.26
N TYR A 85 3.87 15.09 -2.99
CA TYR A 85 2.42 14.94 -2.91
C TYR A 85 1.89 15.05 -1.48
N ASP A 86 2.77 15.13 -0.48
CA ASP A 86 2.35 15.28 0.91
C ASP A 86 1.63 16.60 1.12
N LEU A 87 0.39 16.52 1.60
CA LEU A 87 -0.52 17.67 1.76
C LEU A 87 -0.60 18.59 0.52
N LEU A 88 -0.33 18.05 -0.67
CA LEU A 88 -0.38 18.81 -1.91
C LEU A 88 -1.80 19.33 -2.13
N LYS A 89 -1.93 20.66 -2.14
CA LYS A 89 -3.15 21.32 -2.57
C LYS A 89 -3.12 21.42 -4.10
N PRO A 90 -4.04 20.76 -4.82
CA PRO A 90 -4.12 20.92 -6.26
C PRO A 90 -4.40 22.39 -6.61
N PRO A 91 -3.88 22.90 -7.73
CA PRO A 91 -4.12 24.28 -8.15
C PRO A 91 -5.57 24.53 -8.61
N TYR A 92 -6.41 23.51 -8.60
CA TYR A 92 -7.83 23.54 -8.98
C TYR A 92 -8.68 23.01 -7.83
N SER A 93 -9.87 23.60 -7.63
CA SER A 93 -10.86 23.04 -6.71
C SER A 93 -11.57 21.86 -7.35
N PHE A 94 -11.81 20.81 -6.56
CA PHE A 94 -12.66 19.68 -6.94
C PHE A 94 -14.14 19.90 -6.56
N ASP A 95 -14.47 21.06 -6.00
CA ASP A 95 -15.85 21.38 -5.64
C ASP A 95 -16.70 21.48 -6.92
N SER A 96 -17.65 20.55 -7.03
CA SER A 96 -18.77 20.56 -7.98
C SER A 96 -20.04 20.99 -7.27
#